data_AF-A0A3P7LJB8-F1
#
_entry.id   AF-A0A3P7LJB8-F1
#
_cell.length_a   1.000
_cell.length_b   1.000
_cell.length_c   1.000
_cell.angle_alpha   90.00
_cell.angle_beta   90.00
_cell.angle_gamma   90.00
#
_symmetry.space_group_name_H-M   'P 1'
#
loop_
_entity.id
_entity.type
_entity.pdbx_description
1 polymer ?
#
loop_
_entity_poly.entity_id
_entity_poly.type
_entity_poly.pdbx_seq_one_letter_code
_entity_poly.pdbx_strand_id
1 'polypeptide(L)'
;MSNEERKTDNSAVTEVLVREIQNIDENAFPQLKSIGENELFRLRGGIADSLDLVENRRVKVRAKVNIPSEQYPYVNFVGKLLGPGGKTLRGIQDETKTKMAILGAGSLRDEAKEKELLSSGDPKYQHLKQSLHLQIDALAPPAE
;
A
#
# COMPACT_ATOMS: atom_id res chain seq x y z
N MET A 1 -28.57 3.56 3.89
CA MET A 1 -28.38 2.12 3.65
C MET A 1 -26.94 1.79 4.00
N SER A 2 -26.76 0.81 4.87
CA SER A 2 -25.66 0.76 5.83
C SER A 2 -24.40 0.15 5.20
N ASN A 3 -23.23 0.66 5.59
CA ASN A 3 -21.89 0.26 5.11
C ASN A 3 -21.55 -1.24 5.37
N GLU A 4 -22.43 -1.95 6.07
CA GLU A 4 -22.29 -3.34 6.48
C GLU A 4 -22.86 -4.33 5.44
N GLU A 5 -23.82 -3.91 4.60
CA GLU A 5 -24.45 -4.78 3.61
C GLU A 5 -23.59 -4.98 2.34
N ARG A 6 -22.73 -4.01 1.97
CA ARG A 6 -21.89 -4.09 0.76
C ARG A 6 -20.56 -4.80 0.95
N LYS A 7 -20.13 -5.05 2.19
CA LYS A 7 -18.92 -5.82 2.47
C LYS A 7 -19.09 -7.30 2.11
N THR A 8 -20.33 -7.78 2.17
CA THR A 8 -20.73 -9.16 1.87
C THR A 8 -20.74 -9.45 0.37
N ASP A 9 -21.12 -8.46 -0.46
CA ASP A 9 -21.28 -8.62 -1.91
C ASP A 9 -19.95 -8.76 -2.66
N ASN A 10 -18.96 -7.90 -2.33
CA ASN A 10 -17.62 -8.01 -2.91
C ASN A 10 -16.89 -9.28 -2.46
N SER A 11 -17.21 -9.85 -1.29
CA SER A 11 -16.57 -11.10 -0.83
C SER A 11 -16.91 -12.26 -1.77
N ALA A 12 -18.19 -12.43 -2.09
CA ALA A 12 -18.65 -13.49 -2.99
C ALA A 12 -18.06 -13.35 -4.40
N VAL A 13 -18.04 -12.13 -4.95
CA VAL A 13 -17.46 -11.84 -6.26
C VAL A 13 -15.95 -12.10 -6.28
N THR A 14 -15.23 -11.72 -5.22
CA THR A 14 -13.79 -12.02 -5.11
C THR A 14 -13.49 -13.50 -5.02
N GLU A 15 -14.33 -14.30 -4.34
CA GLU A 15 -14.15 -15.75 -4.24
C GLU A 15 -14.39 -16.45 -5.58
N VAL A 16 -15.39 -16.01 -6.35
CA VAL A 16 -15.65 -16.52 -7.70
C VAL A 16 -14.49 -16.19 -8.64
N LEU A 17 -14.01 -14.95 -8.65
CA LEU A 17 -12.88 -14.53 -9.47
C LEU A 17 -11.58 -15.28 -9.13
N VAL A 18 -11.31 -15.53 -7.84
CA VAL A 18 -10.15 -16.35 -7.43
C VAL A 18 -10.23 -17.75 -8.03
N ARG A 19 -11.41 -18.38 -8.00
CA ARG A 19 -11.62 -19.71 -8.58
C ARG A 19 -11.46 -19.71 -10.09
N GLU A 20 -11.96 -18.70 -10.79
CA GLU A 20 -11.80 -18.60 -12.24
C GLU A 20 -10.34 -18.41 -12.64
N ILE A 21 -9.61 -17.51 -11.96
CA ILE A 21 -8.17 -17.28 -12.22
C ILE A 21 -7.34 -18.56 -12.00
N GLN A 22 -7.70 -19.37 -11.00
CA GLN A 22 -7.02 -20.66 -10.75
C GLN A 22 -7.29 -21.72 -11.82
N ASN A 23 -8.43 -21.65 -12.51
CA ASN A 23 -8.79 -22.58 -13.57
C ASN A 23 -8.34 -22.12 -14.97
N ILE A 24 -7.81 -20.90 -15.11
CA ILE A 24 -7.28 -20.41 -16.38
C ILE A 24 -5.90 -21.04 -16.63
N ASP A 25 -5.76 -21.69 -17.79
CA ASP A 25 -4.50 -22.19 -18.31
C ASP A 25 -3.54 -21.02 -18.62
N GLU A 26 -2.50 -20.87 -17.78
CA GLU A 26 -1.54 -19.77 -17.84
C GLU A 26 -0.81 -19.70 -19.20
N ASN A 27 -0.59 -20.86 -19.83
CA ASN A 27 0.08 -20.96 -21.12
C ASN A 27 -0.83 -20.60 -22.31
N ALA A 28 -2.15 -20.79 -22.17
CA ALA A 28 -3.11 -20.54 -23.24
C ALA A 28 -3.56 -19.07 -23.26
N PHE A 29 -3.77 -18.47 -22.08
CA PHE A 29 -4.30 -17.11 -21.95
C PHE A 29 -3.58 -16.29 -20.88
N PRO A 30 -2.28 -15.99 -21.05
CA PRO A 30 -1.49 -15.24 -20.06
C PRO A 30 -2.06 -13.84 -19.79
N GLN A 31 -2.62 -13.19 -20.83
CA GLN A 31 -3.24 -11.87 -20.72
C GLN A 31 -4.55 -11.93 -19.90
N LEU A 32 -5.37 -12.96 -20.09
CA LEU A 32 -6.64 -13.11 -19.39
C LEU A 32 -6.41 -13.36 -17.89
N LYS A 33 -5.42 -14.20 -17.56
CA LYS A 33 -5.00 -14.44 -16.18
C LYS A 33 -4.53 -13.13 -15.52
N SER A 34 -3.69 -12.37 -16.20
CA SER A 34 -3.20 -11.07 -15.70
C SER A 34 -4.33 -10.05 -15.48
N ILE A 35 -5.32 -9.99 -16.38
CA ILE A 35 -6.49 -9.10 -16.22
C ILE A 35 -7.31 -9.53 -15.00
N GLY A 36 -7.56 -10.84 -14.84
CA GLY A 36 -8.28 -11.36 -13.68
C GLY A 36 -7.57 -11.06 -12.36
N GLU A 37 -6.25 -11.22 -12.31
CA GLU A 37 -5.44 -10.89 -11.13
C GLU A 37 -5.47 -9.40 -10.78
N ASN A 38 -5.42 -8.52 -11.79
CA ASN A 38 -5.57 -7.08 -11.61
C ASN A 38 -6.97 -6.71 -11.10
N GLU A 39 -8.01 -7.37 -11.62
CA GLU A 39 -9.38 -7.16 -11.17
C GLU A 39 -9.59 -7.61 -9.73
N LEU A 40 -9.02 -8.76 -9.36
CA LEU A 40 -9.02 -9.24 -7.98
C LEU A 40 -8.25 -8.29 -7.06
N PHE A 41 -7.12 -7.75 -7.52
CA PHE A 41 -6.36 -6.75 -6.78
C PHE A 41 -7.21 -5.48 -6.56
N ARG A 42 -7.89 -4.99 -7.60
CA ARG A 42 -8.81 -3.85 -7.52
C ARG A 42 -9.95 -4.08 -6.52
N LEU A 43 -10.65 -5.22 -6.62
CA LEU A 43 -11.77 -5.56 -5.75
C LEU A 43 -11.36 -5.76 -4.28
N ARG A 44 -10.12 -6.21 -4.04
CA ARG A 44 -9.53 -6.31 -2.69
C ARG A 44 -9.03 -4.98 -2.12
N GLY A 45 -9.21 -3.86 -2.82
CA GLY A 45 -8.79 -2.53 -2.38
C GLY A 45 -7.43 -2.08 -2.93
N GLY A 46 -7.04 -2.63 -4.08
CA GLY A 46 -5.99 -2.10 -4.94
C GLY A 46 -6.33 -0.69 -5.42
N ILE A 47 -5.30 0.08 -5.74
CA ILE A 47 -5.45 1.45 -6.25
C ILE A 47 -5.97 1.34 -7.68
N ALA A 48 -7.19 1.81 -7.94
CA ALA A 48 -7.77 1.79 -9.29
C ALA A 48 -7.23 2.96 -10.12
N ASP A 49 -6.78 2.69 -11.35
CA ASP A 49 -6.33 3.71 -12.33
C ASP A 49 -7.49 4.57 -12.88
N SER A 50 -8.74 4.13 -12.74
CA SER A 50 -9.93 4.87 -13.17
C SER A 50 -10.94 4.96 -12.04
N LEU A 51 -11.49 6.15 -11.87
CA LEU A 51 -12.39 6.49 -10.77
C LEU A 51 -13.75 6.91 -11.31
N ASP A 52 -14.79 6.18 -10.94
CA ASP A 52 -16.16 6.56 -11.26
C ASP A 52 -16.67 7.59 -10.24
N LEU A 53 -16.84 8.84 -10.70
CA LEU A 53 -17.24 9.97 -9.87
C LEU A 53 -18.72 9.89 -9.44
N VAL A 54 -19.54 9.14 -10.17
CA VAL A 54 -21.00 9.06 -9.94
C VAL A 54 -21.32 8.30 -8.65
N GLU A 55 -20.52 7.30 -8.30
CA GLU A 55 -20.77 6.46 -7.13
C GLU A 55 -20.17 7.00 -5.81
N ASN A 56 -19.48 8.14 -5.84
CA ASN A 56 -18.82 8.78 -4.69
C ASN A 56 -18.09 7.77 -3.77
N ARG A 57 -17.43 6.78 -4.38
CA ARG A 57 -16.75 5.69 -3.67
C ARG A 57 -15.49 6.23 -3.03
N ARG A 58 -15.22 5.85 -1.78
CA ARG A 58 -13.96 6.20 -1.11
C ARG A 58 -12.78 5.61 -1.87
N VAL A 59 -11.87 6.46 -2.28
CA VAL A 59 -10.66 6.12 -3.05
C VAL A 59 -9.49 6.05 -2.11
N LYS A 60 -8.69 5.02 -2.29
CA LYS A 60 -7.38 4.96 -1.65
C LYS A 60 -6.33 5.52 -2.59
N VAL A 61 -5.80 6.69 -2.25
CA VAL A 61 -4.66 7.29 -2.96
C VAL A 61 -3.39 6.93 -2.20
N ARG A 62 -2.39 6.41 -2.92
CA ARG A 62 -1.08 6.12 -2.37
C ARG A 62 -0.03 6.97 -3.07
N ALA A 63 0.71 7.74 -2.31
CA ALA A 63 1.88 8.47 -2.77
C ALA A 63 3.15 7.89 -2.14
N LYS A 64 4.23 7.82 -2.93
CA LYS A 64 5.56 7.42 -2.48
C LYS A 64 6.52 8.59 -2.63
N VAL A 65 7.14 8.99 -1.52
CA VAL A 65 8.09 10.11 -1.46
C VAL A 65 9.46 9.56 -1.11
N ASN A 66 10.43 9.67 -2.02
CA ASN A 66 11.79 9.20 -1.77
C ASN A 66 12.51 10.13 -0.78
N ILE A 67 13.24 9.55 0.17
CA ILE A 67 14.02 10.30 1.16
C ILE A 67 15.49 10.24 0.72
N PRO A 68 16.15 11.40 0.50
CA PRO A 68 17.52 11.45 -0.03
C PRO A 68 18.57 11.17 1.06
N SER A 69 18.55 9.97 1.65
CA SER A 69 19.54 9.55 2.66
C SER A 69 20.94 9.36 2.08
N GLU A 70 21.04 8.96 0.81
CA GLU A 70 22.34 8.79 0.12
C GLU A 70 23.04 10.12 -0.13
N GLN A 71 22.27 11.18 -0.44
CA GLN A 71 22.81 12.52 -0.71
C GLN A 71 23.18 13.26 0.59
N TYR A 72 22.48 12.96 1.69
CA TYR A 72 22.69 13.59 2.99
C TYR A 72 22.82 12.55 4.11
N PRO A 73 23.91 11.76 4.13
CA PRO A 73 24.09 10.65 5.08
C PRO A 73 24.20 11.10 6.54
N TYR A 74 24.58 12.36 6.79
CA TYR A 74 24.69 12.93 8.13
C TYR A 74 23.35 13.39 8.71
N VAL A 75 22.28 13.39 7.91
CA VAL A 75 20.95 13.84 8.33
C VAL A 75 20.08 12.64 8.68
N ASN A 76 19.63 12.59 9.94
CA ASN A 76 18.65 11.58 10.36
C ASN A 76 17.23 12.01 9.99
N PHE A 77 16.83 11.79 8.74
CA PHE A 77 15.49 12.10 8.24
C PHE A 77 14.40 11.35 9.01
N VAL A 78 14.60 10.05 9.27
CA VAL A 78 13.62 9.20 9.97
C VAL A 78 13.32 9.76 11.36
N GLY A 79 14.37 10.09 12.13
CA GLY A 79 14.24 10.68 13.46
C GLY A 79 13.57 12.05 13.44
N LYS A 80 13.88 12.90 12.45
CA LYS A 80 13.26 14.22 12.28
C LYS A 80 11.78 14.14 11.89
N LEU A 81 11.41 13.19 11.02
CA LEU A 81 10.03 12.98 10.60
C LEU A 81 9.17 12.41 11.74
N LEU A 82 9.68 11.42 12.47
CA LEU A 82 8.97 10.85 13.62
C LEU A 82 8.84 11.85 14.76
N GLY A 83 9.91 12.58 15.06
CA GLY A 83 10.00 13.44 16.23
C GLY A 83 10.00 12.65 17.56
N PRO A 84 9.98 13.35 18.70
CA PRO A 84 10.06 12.70 20.01
C PRO A 84 8.87 11.77 20.24
N GLY A 85 9.16 10.47 20.39
CA GLY A 85 8.14 9.44 20.58
C GLY A 85 7.18 9.25 19.40
N GLY A 86 7.53 9.70 18.19
CA GLY A 86 6.67 9.59 17.01
C GLY A 86 5.51 10.60 16.97
N LYS A 87 5.48 11.57 17.89
CA LYS A 87 4.37 12.53 18.01
C LYS A 87 4.25 13.44 16.80
N THR A 88 5.35 13.83 16.16
CA THR A 88 5.34 14.72 14.99
C THR A 88 4.66 14.05 13.80
N LEU A 89 5.11 12.84 13.43
CA LEU A 89 4.49 12.09 12.34
C LEU A 89 3.03 11.74 12.64
N ARG A 90 2.70 11.43 13.89
CA ARG A 90 1.31 11.16 14.30
C ARG A 90 0.44 12.40 14.24
N GLY A 91 0.96 13.57 14.62
CA GLY A 91 0.26 14.85 14.52
C GLY A 91 -0.05 15.21 13.07
N ILE A 92 0.93 15.07 12.16
CA ILE A 92 0.72 15.32 10.72
C ILE A 92 -0.31 14.35 10.14
N GLN A 93 -0.27 13.08 10.52
CA GLN A 93 -1.27 12.10 10.09
C GLN A 93 -2.68 12.46 10.58
N ASP A 94 -2.82 12.93 11.81
CA ASP A 94 -4.13 13.32 12.35
C ASP A 94 -4.67 14.59 11.69
N GLU A 95 -3.81 15.58 11.45
CA GLU A 95 -4.16 16.85 10.79
C GLU A 95 -4.58 16.62 9.33
N THR A 96 -3.80 15.83 8.59
CA THR A 96 -4.05 15.56 7.16
C THR A 96 -5.06 14.44 6.91
N LYS A 97 -5.49 13.73 7.98
CA LYS A 97 -6.30 12.49 7.90
C LYS A 97 -5.72 11.45 6.93
N THR A 98 -4.39 11.37 6.88
CA THR A 98 -3.66 10.39 6.07
C THR A 98 -2.96 9.38 6.96
N LYS A 99 -2.61 8.22 6.37
CA LYS A 99 -1.76 7.21 6.98
C LYS A 99 -0.38 7.29 6.35
N MET A 100 0.63 7.54 7.17
CA MET A 100 2.02 7.69 6.73
C MET A 100 2.89 6.59 7.33
N ALA A 101 3.72 5.96 6.52
CA ALA A 101 4.65 4.92 6.94
C ALA A 101 6.02 5.14 6.28
N ILE A 102 7.07 5.15 7.09
CA ILE A 102 8.45 5.18 6.59
C ILE A 102 8.84 3.73 6.30
N LEU A 103 9.23 3.47 5.05
CA LEU A 103 9.56 2.16 4.52
C LEU A 103 10.88 2.23 3.74
N GLY A 104 11.40 1.08 3.34
CA GLY A 104 12.67 0.98 2.61
C GLY A 104 13.88 0.60 3.46
N ALA A 105 15.02 0.50 2.80
CA ALA A 105 16.31 0.20 3.40
C ALA A 105 16.76 1.35 4.32
N GLY A 106 17.18 1.02 5.55
CA GLY A 106 17.52 2.01 6.57
C GLY A 106 16.31 2.62 7.28
N SER A 107 15.12 2.04 7.11
CA SER A 107 13.94 2.40 7.92
C SER A 107 14.02 1.82 9.33
N LEU A 108 14.76 0.72 9.50
CA LEU A 108 15.06 0.12 10.80
C LEU A 108 16.36 0.69 11.37
N ARG A 109 16.44 0.72 12.70
CA ARG A 109 17.64 1.19 13.40
C ARG A 109 18.84 0.27 13.22
N ASP A 110 18.59 -1.03 13.08
CA ASP A 110 19.60 -2.08 12.98
C ASP A 110 19.62 -2.68 11.56
N GLU A 111 20.61 -2.34 10.75
CA GLU A 111 20.74 -2.86 9.37
C GLU A 111 20.96 -4.39 9.33
N ALA A 112 21.64 -4.96 10.34
CA ALA A 112 21.87 -6.39 10.41
C ALA A 112 20.56 -7.18 10.57
N LYS A 113 19.65 -6.69 11.44
CA LYS A 113 18.31 -7.29 11.61
C LYS A 113 17.46 -7.07 10.36
N GLU A 114 17.60 -5.92 9.71
CA GLU A 114 16.91 -5.63 8.45
C GLU A 114 17.23 -6.67 7.37
N LYS A 115 18.52 -7.01 7.19
CA LYS A 115 18.96 -8.03 6.22
C LYS A 115 18.49 -9.45 6.59
N GLU A 116 18.42 -9.77 7.88
CA GLU A 116 17.90 -11.06 8.35
C GLU A 116 16.40 -11.19 8.08
N LEU A 117 15.62 -10.17 8.42
CA LEU A 117 14.17 -10.11 8.16
C LEU A 117 13.85 -10.11 6.67
N LEU A 118 14.70 -9.49 5.86
CA LEU A 118 14.60 -9.58 4.41
C LEU A 118 14.86 -11.01 3.90
N SER A 119 15.82 -11.70 4.51
CA SER A 119 16.17 -13.09 4.19
C SER A 119 15.12 -14.10 4.66
N SER A 120 14.34 -13.76 5.69
CA SER A 120 13.17 -14.53 6.17
C SER A 120 12.10 -14.72 5.08
N GLY A 121 12.06 -13.84 4.07
CA GLY A 121 11.16 -13.96 2.93
C GLY A 121 9.72 -13.53 3.20
N ASP A 122 9.43 -12.98 4.38
CA ASP A 122 8.09 -12.51 4.72
C ASP A 122 7.63 -11.35 3.81
N PRO A 123 6.39 -11.38 3.30
CA PRO A 123 5.85 -10.32 2.45
C PRO A 123 5.79 -8.97 3.16
N LYS A 124 5.74 -8.98 4.50
CA LYS A 124 5.76 -7.76 5.33
C LYS A 124 7.06 -6.96 5.18
N TYR A 125 8.18 -7.62 4.87
CA TYR A 125 9.51 -6.99 4.81
C TYR A 125 10.02 -6.80 3.37
N GLN A 126 9.20 -7.10 2.35
CA GLN A 126 9.57 -6.88 0.95
C GLN A 126 9.93 -5.43 0.63
N HIS A 127 9.36 -4.47 1.37
CA HIS A 127 9.67 -3.06 1.22
C HIS A 127 11.14 -2.72 1.50
N LEU A 128 11.86 -3.55 2.28
CA LEU A 128 13.28 -3.33 2.59
C LEU A 128 14.20 -3.44 1.37
N LYS A 129 13.73 -4.06 0.27
CA LYS A 129 14.47 -4.08 -1.01
C LYS A 129 14.48 -2.71 -1.70
N GLN A 130 13.61 -1.80 -1.31
CA GLN A 130 13.47 -0.48 -1.93
C GLN A 130 14.29 0.56 -1.16
N SER A 131 14.72 1.62 -1.82
CA SER A 131 15.37 2.77 -1.15
C SER A 131 14.45 3.42 -0.11
N LEU A 132 15.03 4.10 0.88
CA LEU A 132 14.30 4.78 1.95
C LEU A 132 13.24 5.74 1.38
N HIS A 133 11.98 5.56 1.78
CA HIS A 133 10.86 6.36 1.31
C HIS A 133 9.75 6.48 2.35
N LEU A 134 8.96 7.55 2.24
CA LEU A 134 7.71 7.72 2.98
C LEU A 134 6.55 7.31 2.07
N GLN A 135 5.74 6.36 2.51
CA GLN A 135 4.47 6.00 1.89
C GLN A 135 3.34 6.77 2.58
N ILE A 136 2.52 7.47 1.81
CA ILE A 136 1.35 8.21 2.27
C ILE A 136 0.12 7.57 1.63
N ASP A 137 -0.75 6.98 2.45
CA ASP A 137 -2.04 6.44 2.05
C ASP A 137 -3.15 7.38 2.55
N ALA A 138 -3.95 7.94 1.65
CA ALA A 138 -5.15 8.71 1.95
C ALA A 138 -6.38 7.92 1.53
N LEU A 139 -7.43 7.88 2.37
CA LEU A 139 -8.71 7.28 2.03
C LEU A 139 -9.79 8.36 2.10
N ALA A 140 -10.22 8.86 0.95
CA ALA A 140 -11.18 9.95 0.86
C ALA A 140 -12.13 9.72 -0.33
N PRO A 141 -13.37 10.24 -0.28
CA PRO A 141 -14.21 10.33 -1.47
C PRO A 141 -13.53 11.19 -2.56
N PRO A 142 -13.87 10.99 -3.86
CA PRO A 142 -13.51 11.94 -4.90
C PRO A 142 -13.95 13.36 -4.54
N ALA A 143 -13.19 14.35 -5.00
CA ALA A 143 -13.64 15.73 -4.93
C ALA A 143 -14.94 15.88 -5.75
N GLU A 144 -15.90 16.62 -5.18
CA GLU A 144 -17.17 17.01 -5.83
C GLU A 144 -16.93 18.04 -6.94
#